data_AF-A0A7J6S6J8-F1
#
_entry.id   AF-A0A7J6S6J8-F1
#
_cell.length_a   1.000
_cell.length_b   1.000
_cell.length_c   1.000
_cell.angle_alpha   90.00
_cell.angle_beta   90.00
_cell.angle_gamma   90.00
#
_symmetry.space_group_name_H-M   'P 1'
#
loop_
_entity.id
_entity.type
_entity.pdbx_description
1 polymer ?
#
loop_
_entity_poly.entity_id
_entity_poly.type
_entity_poly.pdbx_seq_one_letter_code
_entity_poly.pdbx_strand_id
1 'polypeptide(L)'
;KLSDISSWIVAKKLRTERAFLAAAHQEKRVKEYILNQKEPVKNLLARVWAMEDAAQEATLGNQSRLDKLHKAAQADCLCDGVTETALVDILSRNGVQISRFSSAIINLLKAGRSRNWNLAIAGPSGCAKTYLVRHLSEIYRTCSLSSGSYPLAILLDKEVELFILDDFRYHPRQTGFALCDALPFFEGKEEITIALPKSSTKCDATYKNDAPVIITVPGRFNCKDLSPDDNEMLNQ
;
A
#
# COMPACT_ATOMS: atom_id res chain seq x y z
N LYS A 1 -33.26 0.79 17.74
CA LYS A 1 -32.27 -0.24 18.12
C LYS A 1 -30.91 0.15 17.52
N LEU A 2 -29.77 -0.38 18.00
CA LEU A 2 -28.42 -0.04 17.48
C LEU A 2 -28.34 -0.17 15.94
N SER A 3 -29.04 -1.16 15.36
CA SER A 3 -29.18 -1.41 13.91
C SER A 3 -29.70 -0.21 13.10
N ASP A 4 -30.56 0.61 13.69
CA ASP A 4 -31.19 1.73 12.99
C ASP A 4 -30.22 2.93 12.92
N ILE A 5 -29.34 3.05 13.91
CA ILE A 5 -28.35 4.12 14.00
C ILE A 5 -27.11 3.79 13.18
N SER A 6 -26.66 2.54 13.17
CA SER A 6 -25.58 2.11 12.28
C SER A 6 -25.93 2.38 10.82
N SER A 7 -27.15 2.01 10.39
CA SER A 7 -27.64 2.26 9.03
C SER A 7 -27.69 3.76 8.70
N TRP A 8 -28.12 4.59 9.66
CA TRP A 8 -28.16 6.04 9.50
C TRP A 8 -26.76 6.68 9.42
N ILE A 9 -25.79 6.20 10.23
CA ILE A 9 -24.38 6.62 10.19
C ILE A 9 -23.78 6.36 8.80
N VAL A 10 -23.98 5.15 8.27
CA VAL A 10 -23.46 4.73 6.96
C VAL A 10 -24.11 5.54 5.85
N ALA A 11 -25.45 5.67 5.84
CA ALA A 11 -26.18 6.42 4.82
C ALA A 11 -25.77 7.90 4.74
N LYS A 12 -25.51 8.54 5.88
CA LYS A 12 -25.04 9.94 5.95
C LYS A 12 -23.52 10.08 5.84
N LYS A 13 -22.76 9.00 5.65
CA LYS A 13 -21.29 8.97 5.54
C LYS A 13 -20.57 9.66 6.73
N LEU A 14 -21.10 9.48 7.94
CA LEU A 14 -20.59 10.16 9.13
C LEU A 14 -19.35 9.46 9.69
N ARG A 15 -18.15 9.88 9.25
CA ARG A 15 -16.86 9.27 9.63
C ARG A 15 -16.19 9.90 10.85
N THR A 16 -16.56 11.13 11.23
CA THR A 16 -15.94 11.85 12.35
C THR A 16 -16.95 12.15 13.45
N GLU A 17 -16.47 12.18 14.69
CA GLU A 17 -17.30 12.49 15.87
C GLU A 17 -18.01 13.84 15.74
N ARG A 18 -17.30 14.87 15.27
CA ARG A 18 -17.88 16.19 15.03
C ARG A 18 -19.02 16.16 14.01
N ALA A 19 -18.83 15.50 12.87
CA ALA A 19 -19.87 15.40 11.84
C ALA A 19 -21.08 14.61 12.35
N PHE A 20 -20.83 13.53 13.09
CA PHE A 20 -21.87 12.72 13.70
C PHE A 20 -22.70 13.49 14.72
N LEU A 21 -22.06 14.19 15.66
CA LEU A 21 -22.76 14.98 16.69
C LEU A 21 -23.57 16.13 16.07
N ALA A 22 -23.02 16.80 15.05
CA ALA A 22 -23.73 17.86 14.34
C ALA A 22 -25.00 17.33 13.63
N ALA A 23 -24.89 16.18 12.96
CA ALA A 23 -26.02 15.53 12.33
C ALA A 23 -27.04 15.00 13.35
N ALA A 24 -26.56 14.46 14.49
CA ALA A 24 -27.40 13.93 15.54
C ALA A 24 -28.20 15.02 16.27
N HIS A 25 -27.67 16.23 16.38
CA HIS A 25 -28.39 17.36 16.95
C HIS A 25 -29.69 17.68 16.19
N GLN A 26 -29.69 17.45 14.87
CA GLN A 26 -30.84 17.68 14.00
C GLN A 26 -31.87 16.55 14.04
N GLU A 27 -31.55 15.40 14.64
CA GLU A 27 -32.38 14.19 14.64
C GLU A 27 -32.72 13.77 16.08
N LYS A 28 -33.95 14.07 16.53
CA LYS A 28 -34.39 13.88 17.91
C LYS A 28 -34.12 12.46 18.44
N ARG A 29 -34.38 11.42 17.62
CA ARG A 29 -34.16 10.01 17.98
C ARG A 29 -32.68 9.66 18.19
N VAL A 30 -31.78 10.25 17.39
CA VAL A 30 -30.33 9.99 17.50
C VAL A 30 -29.75 10.75 18.69
N LYS A 31 -30.21 11.99 18.91
CA LYS A 31 -29.86 12.79 20.09
C LYS A 31 -30.23 12.06 21.40
N GLU A 32 -31.45 11.57 21.51
CA GLU A 32 -31.91 10.80 22.68
C GLU A 32 -31.11 9.51 22.88
N TYR A 33 -30.70 8.85 21.79
CA TYR A 33 -29.85 7.67 21.87
C TYR A 33 -28.46 7.96 22.41
N ILE A 34 -27.80 9.02 21.92
CA ILE A 34 -26.45 9.40 22.36
C ILE A 34 -26.45 9.76 23.84
N LEU A 35 -27.46 10.50 24.31
CA LEU A 35 -27.59 10.90 25.71
C LEU A 35 -27.78 9.71 26.66
N ASN A 36 -28.32 8.60 26.15
CA ASN A 36 -28.57 7.38 26.92
C ASN A 36 -27.47 6.31 26.77
N GLN A 37 -26.44 6.58 25.96
CA GLN A 37 -25.33 5.65 25.73
C GLN A 37 -24.24 5.82 26.79
N LYS A 38 -23.74 4.69 27.30
CA LYS A 38 -22.59 4.65 28.22
C LYS A 38 -21.25 4.60 27.49
N GLU A 39 -21.27 4.12 26.25
CA GLU A 39 -20.07 4.00 25.42
C GLU A 39 -19.75 5.35 24.73
N PRO A 40 -18.47 5.77 24.67
CA PRO A 40 -18.08 6.95 23.92
C PRO A 40 -18.48 6.86 22.44
N VAL A 41 -18.97 7.97 21.89
CA VAL A 41 -19.40 8.08 20.48
C VAL A 41 -18.31 7.66 19.50
N LYS A 42 -17.05 7.97 19.80
CA LYS A 42 -15.88 7.56 19.00
C LYS A 42 -15.80 6.04 18.84
N ASN A 43 -16.09 5.27 19.89
CA ASN A 43 -16.02 3.81 19.85
C ASN A 43 -17.20 3.23 19.05
N LEU A 44 -18.39 3.83 19.18
CA LEU A 44 -19.54 3.48 18.34
C LEU A 44 -19.23 3.68 16.86
N LEU A 45 -18.68 4.84 16.49
CA LEU A 45 -18.28 5.13 15.10
C LEU A 45 -17.21 4.15 14.60
N ALA A 46 -16.19 3.89 15.42
CA ALA A 46 -15.14 2.93 15.08
C ALA A 46 -15.71 1.53 14.82
N ARG A 47 -16.63 1.06 15.67
CA ARG A 47 -17.26 -0.27 15.51
C ARG A 47 -18.14 -0.34 14.26
N VAL A 48 -18.96 0.69 14.00
CA VAL A 48 -19.84 0.73 12.82
C VAL A 48 -19.02 0.72 11.53
N TRP A 49 -17.99 1.58 11.44
CA TRP A 49 -17.15 1.62 10.25
C TRP A 49 -16.24 0.41 10.13
N ALA A 50 -15.74 -0.17 11.23
CA ALA A 50 -15.00 -1.43 11.16
C ALA A 50 -15.86 -2.57 10.58
N MET A 51 -17.15 -2.63 10.92
CA MET A 51 -18.07 -3.62 10.35
C MET A 51 -18.39 -3.34 8.88
N GLU A 52 -18.66 -2.09 8.53
CA GLU A 52 -18.98 -1.69 7.15
C GLU A 52 -17.76 -1.87 6.23
N ASP A 53 -16.61 -1.39 6.67
CA ASP A 53 -15.34 -1.53 5.95
C ASP A 53 -14.98 -3.01 5.84
N ALA A 54 -15.16 -3.84 6.87
CA ALA A 54 -14.95 -5.30 6.77
C ALA A 54 -15.92 -6.00 5.81
N ALA A 55 -17.19 -5.58 5.74
CA ALA A 55 -18.16 -6.12 4.79
C ALA A 55 -17.83 -5.70 3.34
N GLN A 56 -17.41 -4.45 3.15
CA GLN A 56 -16.89 -3.98 1.86
C GLN A 56 -15.60 -4.69 1.47
N GLU A 57 -14.67 -4.86 2.40
CA GLU A 57 -13.44 -5.63 2.23
C GLU A 57 -13.72 -7.10 1.90
N ALA A 58 -14.71 -7.74 2.54
CA ALA A 58 -15.13 -9.10 2.19
C ALA A 58 -15.71 -9.19 0.77
N THR A 59 -16.39 -8.12 0.32
CA THR A 59 -16.93 -8.04 -1.05
C THR A 59 -15.83 -7.73 -2.08
N LEU A 60 -14.83 -6.93 -1.69
CA LEU A 60 -13.65 -6.56 -2.49
C LEU A 60 -12.53 -7.60 -2.46
N GLY A 61 -12.53 -8.52 -1.48
CA GLY A 61 -11.50 -9.53 -1.25
C GLY A 61 -11.42 -10.57 -2.37
N ASN A 62 -12.42 -10.64 -3.24
CA ASN A 62 -12.43 -11.47 -4.44
C ASN A 62 -12.01 -10.71 -5.71
N GLN A 63 -11.77 -9.39 -5.65
CA GLN A 63 -11.32 -8.63 -6.81
C GLN A 63 -9.81 -8.77 -6.97
N SER A 64 -9.37 -9.22 -8.14
CA SER A 64 -7.94 -9.24 -8.44
C SER A 64 -7.38 -7.82 -8.48
N ARG A 65 -6.05 -7.69 -8.33
CA ARG A 65 -5.37 -6.39 -8.50
C ARG A 65 -5.70 -5.75 -9.86
N LEU A 66 -5.86 -6.54 -10.91
CA LEU A 66 -6.25 -6.04 -12.23
C LEU A 66 -7.69 -5.57 -12.29
N ASP A 67 -8.62 -6.24 -11.59
CA ASP A 67 -10.01 -5.78 -11.52
C ASP A 67 -10.11 -4.41 -10.84
N LYS A 68 -9.33 -4.20 -9.77
CA LYS A 68 -9.21 -2.89 -9.11
C LYS A 68 -8.67 -1.83 -10.06
N LEU A 69 -7.64 -2.16 -10.85
CA LEU A 69 -7.08 -1.24 -11.85
C LEU A 69 -8.12 -0.88 -12.93
N HIS A 70 -8.79 -1.88 -13.50
CA HIS A 70 -9.79 -1.66 -14.54
C HIS A 70 -10.97 -0.85 -14.02
N LYS A 71 -11.43 -1.13 -12.80
CA LYS A 71 -12.49 -0.36 -12.15
C LYS A 71 -12.08 1.10 -11.93
N ALA A 72 -10.84 1.34 -11.50
CA ALA A 72 -10.31 2.70 -11.35
C ALA A 72 -10.20 3.42 -12.71
N ALA A 73 -9.81 2.72 -13.77
CA ALA A 73 -9.72 3.27 -15.14
C ALA A 73 -11.09 3.64 -15.75
N GLN A 74 -12.19 3.04 -15.26
CA GLN A 74 -13.55 3.36 -15.68
C GLN A 74 -14.16 4.54 -14.92
N ALA A 75 -13.51 5.00 -13.83
CA ALA A 75 -14.00 6.13 -13.06
C ALA A 75 -13.77 7.45 -13.80
N ASP A 76 -14.62 8.45 -13.53
CA ASP A 76 -14.48 9.77 -14.11
C ASP A 76 -13.15 10.42 -13.71
N CYS A 77 -12.43 10.95 -14.69
CA CYS A 77 -11.19 11.66 -14.46
C CYS A 77 -11.47 13.00 -13.76
N LEU A 78 -10.96 13.19 -12.54
CA LEU A 78 -11.12 14.44 -11.78
C LEU A 78 -10.17 15.57 -12.20
N CYS A 79 -9.23 15.28 -13.10
CA CYS A 79 -8.16 16.20 -13.51
C CYS A 79 -8.18 16.55 -15.00
N ASP A 80 -9.26 16.24 -15.71
CA ASP A 80 -9.41 16.52 -17.15
C ASP A 80 -8.22 16.01 -17.99
N GLY A 81 -7.65 14.85 -17.62
CA GLY A 81 -6.53 14.22 -18.33
C GLY A 81 -5.15 14.88 -18.11
N VAL A 82 -5.02 15.86 -17.20
CA VAL A 82 -3.74 16.51 -16.90
C VAL A 82 -2.69 15.50 -16.41
N THR A 83 -3.09 14.60 -15.51
CA THR A 83 -2.18 13.55 -15.01
C THR A 83 -1.75 12.60 -16.11
N GLU A 84 -2.67 12.14 -16.97
CA GLU A 84 -2.33 11.27 -18.10
C GLU A 84 -1.31 11.93 -19.02
N THR A 85 -1.57 13.19 -19.40
CA THR A 85 -0.68 13.98 -20.25
C THR A 85 0.71 14.12 -19.63
N ALA A 86 0.78 14.42 -18.32
CA ALA A 86 2.05 14.53 -17.62
C ALA A 86 2.83 13.20 -17.57
N LEU A 87 2.14 12.07 -17.34
CA LEU A 87 2.76 10.75 -17.34
C LEU A 87 3.32 10.38 -18.72
N VAL A 88 2.56 10.65 -19.79
CA VAL A 88 2.99 10.46 -21.18
C VAL A 88 4.23 11.29 -21.49
N ASP A 89 4.23 12.56 -21.09
CA ASP A 89 5.36 13.47 -21.25
C ASP A 89 6.61 12.98 -20.52
N ILE A 90 6.47 12.53 -19.26
CA ILE A 90 7.58 12.00 -18.46
C ILE A 90 8.18 10.78 -19.16
N LEU A 91 7.36 9.81 -19.58
CA LEU A 91 7.83 8.60 -20.26
C LEU A 91 8.52 8.93 -21.59
N SER A 92 7.90 9.79 -22.40
CA SER A 92 8.43 10.20 -23.71
C SER A 92 9.78 10.92 -23.58
N ARG A 93 9.91 11.87 -22.65
CA ARG A 93 11.18 12.60 -22.41
C ARG A 93 12.32 11.70 -21.96
N ASN A 94 12.01 10.56 -21.34
CA ASN A 94 12.98 9.57 -20.91
C ASN A 94 13.17 8.43 -21.94
N GLY A 95 12.59 8.53 -23.13
CA GLY A 95 12.70 7.50 -24.18
C GLY A 95 12.02 6.18 -23.84
N VAL A 96 11.05 6.19 -22.92
CA VAL A 96 10.31 5.01 -22.49
C VAL A 96 9.01 4.91 -23.28
N GLN A 97 8.82 3.79 -23.99
CA GLN A 97 7.57 3.52 -24.69
C GLN A 97 6.44 3.29 -23.67
N ILE A 98 5.32 4.00 -23.85
CA ILE A 98 4.14 3.90 -22.98
C ILE A 98 3.66 2.45 -22.90
N SER A 99 3.52 1.78 -24.05
CA SER A 99 3.10 0.38 -24.12
C SER A 99 3.98 -0.56 -23.30
N ARG A 100 5.30 -0.34 -23.31
CA ARG A 100 6.26 -1.12 -22.53
C ARG A 100 6.09 -0.88 -21.03
N PHE A 101 5.93 0.38 -20.62
CA PHE A 101 5.73 0.74 -19.21
C PHE A 101 4.39 0.18 -18.69
N SER A 102 3.29 0.39 -19.42
CA SER A 102 1.97 -0.14 -19.08
C SER A 102 1.97 -1.66 -18.99
N SER A 103 2.63 -2.35 -19.93
CA SER A 103 2.76 -3.81 -19.90
C SER A 103 3.55 -4.29 -18.68
N ALA A 104 4.61 -3.57 -18.28
CA ALA A 104 5.37 -3.89 -17.09
C ALA A 104 4.50 -3.79 -15.83
N ILE A 105 3.69 -2.74 -15.70
CA ILE A 105 2.74 -2.58 -14.59
C ILE A 105 1.68 -3.69 -14.59
N ILE A 106 1.06 -3.97 -15.74
CA ILE A 106 0.02 -5.02 -15.85
C ILE A 106 0.59 -6.39 -15.48
N ASN A 107 1.76 -6.74 -16.02
CA ASN A 107 2.40 -8.02 -15.74
C ASN A 107 2.81 -8.14 -14.27
N LEU A 108 3.33 -7.06 -13.67
CA LEU A 108 3.65 -6.98 -12.25
C LEU A 108 2.41 -7.22 -11.38
N LEU A 109 1.28 -6.56 -11.68
CA LEU A 109 0.04 -6.71 -10.92
C LEU A 109 -0.58 -8.10 -11.07
N LYS A 110 -0.42 -8.71 -12.24
CA LYS A 110 -0.89 -10.06 -12.57
C LYS A 110 -0.06 -11.15 -11.89
N ALA A 111 1.27 -11.05 -11.99
CA ALA A 111 2.20 -12.06 -11.47
C ALA A 111 2.36 -11.98 -9.95
N GLY A 112 2.14 -10.80 -9.37
CA GLY A 112 2.46 -10.57 -7.97
C GLY A 112 3.97 -10.61 -7.73
N ARG A 113 4.34 -10.84 -6.48
CA ARG A 113 5.72 -10.95 -6.03
C ARG A 113 6.39 -12.16 -6.68
N SER A 114 7.33 -11.92 -7.59
CA SER A 114 8.00 -12.98 -8.33
C SER A 114 9.29 -12.51 -8.98
N ARG A 115 10.22 -13.46 -9.18
CA ARG A 115 11.45 -13.22 -9.91
C ARG A 115 11.15 -12.65 -11.29
N ASN A 116 11.87 -11.59 -11.66
CA ASN A 116 11.77 -10.86 -12.94
C ASN A 116 10.54 -9.93 -13.12
N TRP A 117 9.61 -9.88 -12.16
CA TRP A 117 8.41 -9.03 -12.29
C TRP A 117 8.39 -7.83 -11.35
N ASN A 118 9.42 -7.66 -10.50
CA ASN A 118 9.62 -6.42 -9.77
C ASN A 118 9.95 -5.27 -10.74
N LEU A 119 9.36 -4.09 -10.52
CA LEU A 119 9.62 -2.91 -11.34
C LEU A 119 10.52 -1.93 -10.61
N ALA A 120 11.70 -1.65 -11.18
CA ALA A 120 12.59 -0.60 -10.71
C ALA A 120 12.55 0.61 -11.67
N ILE A 121 12.25 1.78 -11.13
CA ILE A 121 12.28 3.07 -11.82
C ILE A 121 13.49 3.85 -11.31
N ALA A 122 14.54 3.92 -12.12
CA ALA A 122 15.81 4.53 -11.74
C ALA A 122 16.04 5.85 -12.48
N GLY A 123 16.60 6.83 -11.77
CA GLY A 123 16.98 8.12 -12.34
C GLY A 123 17.25 9.17 -11.27
N PRO A 124 17.89 10.30 -11.61
CA PRO A 124 18.23 11.33 -10.65
C PRO A 124 17.00 11.91 -9.93
N SER A 125 17.24 12.60 -8.82
CA SER A 125 16.21 13.38 -8.13
C SER A 125 15.58 14.40 -9.09
N GLY A 126 14.28 14.62 -8.97
CA GLY A 126 13.54 15.55 -9.84
C GLY A 126 13.07 14.98 -11.19
N CYS A 127 13.36 13.71 -11.51
CA CYS A 127 12.89 13.06 -12.75
C CYS A 127 11.45 12.49 -12.67
N ALA A 128 10.64 12.92 -11.70
CA ALA A 128 9.24 12.52 -11.54
C ALA A 128 8.98 11.00 -11.40
N LYS A 129 9.98 10.21 -10.96
CA LYS A 129 9.87 8.75 -10.76
C LYS A 129 8.72 8.37 -9.83
N THR A 130 8.66 9.00 -8.65
CA THR A 130 7.60 8.82 -7.67
C THR A 130 6.24 9.19 -8.25
N TYR A 131 6.20 10.24 -9.08
CA TYR A 131 4.96 10.68 -9.73
C TYR A 131 4.37 9.63 -10.67
N LEU A 132 5.22 8.84 -11.36
CA LEU A 132 4.76 7.76 -12.24
C LEU A 132 3.95 6.68 -11.51
N VAL A 133 4.18 6.48 -10.21
CA VAL A 133 3.63 5.33 -9.46
C VAL A 133 2.77 5.74 -8.26
N ARG A 134 2.82 7.00 -7.82
CA ARG A 134 2.05 7.49 -6.66
C ARG A 134 0.54 7.27 -6.80
N HIS A 135 0.02 7.33 -8.03
CA HIS A 135 -1.41 7.17 -8.29
C HIS A 135 -1.90 5.74 -8.00
N LEU A 136 -1.00 4.76 -7.99
CA LEU A 136 -1.33 3.39 -7.60
C LEU A 136 -1.66 3.30 -6.09
N SER A 137 -1.13 4.20 -5.25
CA SER A 137 -1.50 4.29 -3.83
C SER A 137 -2.93 4.78 -3.60
N GLU A 138 -3.59 5.34 -4.61
CA GLU A 138 -5.02 5.69 -4.55
C GLU A 138 -5.92 4.49 -4.86
N ILE A 139 -5.37 3.45 -5.51
CA ILE A 139 -6.10 2.25 -5.96
C ILE A 139 -5.87 1.06 -5.00
N TYR A 140 -4.64 0.93 -4.48
CA TYR A 140 -4.20 -0.22 -3.70
C TYR A 140 -3.81 0.16 -2.28
N ARG A 141 -3.98 -0.79 -1.35
CA ARG A 141 -3.38 -0.68 -0.01
C ARG A 141 -1.86 -0.81 -0.11
N THR A 142 -1.17 0.33 -0.16
CA THR A 142 0.29 0.40 -0.20
C THR A 142 0.92 0.62 1.18
N CYS A 143 2.17 0.21 1.35
CA CYS A 143 2.98 0.58 2.50
C CYS A 143 4.39 1.01 2.09
N SER A 144 5.05 1.76 2.97
CA SER A 144 6.45 2.15 2.87
C SER A 144 7.24 1.46 3.98
N LEU A 145 8.55 1.26 3.81
CA LEU A 145 9.39 0.66 4.84
C LEU A 145 9.33 1.47 6.13
N SER A 146 9.27 0.78 7.27
CA SER A 146 9.40 1.45 8.56
C SER A 146 10.87 1.76 8.85
N SER A 147 11.11 2.86 9.58
CA SER A 147 12.44 3.17 10.11
C SER A 147 12.69 2.33 11.37
N GLY A 148 13.68 1.43 11.34
CA GLY A 148 14.09 0.67 12.53
C GLY A 148 14.66 -0.70 12.19
N SER A 149 14.95 -1.50 13.22
CA SER A 149 15.61 -2.80 13.10
C SER A 149 14.76 -3.89 12.44
N TYR A 150 13.46 -3.68 12.26
CA TYR A 150 12.51 -4.64 11.69
C TYR A 150 11.63 -3.98 10.61
N PRO A 151 12.22 -3.51 9.50
CA PRO A 151 11.55 -2.67 8.49
C PRO A 151 10.43 -3.41 7.74
N LEU A 152 10.52 -4.75 7.65
CA LEU A 152 9.51 -5.59 7.01
C LEU A 152 8.32 -5.92 7.92
N ALA A 153 8.37 -5.63 9.23
CA ALA A 153 7.27 -5.92 10.15
C ALA A 153 5.95 -5.23 9.72
N ILE A 154 6.04 -4.10 9.02
CA ILE A 154 4.87 -3.38 8.49
C ILE A 154 4.05 -4.21 7.49
N LEU A 155 4.64 -5.24 6.86
CA LEU A 155 3.94 -6.15 5.96
C LEU A 155 2.94 -7.07 6.70
N LEU A 156 3.08 -7.22 8.02
CA LEU A 156 2.19 -8.05 8.83
C LEU A 156 0.95 -7.28 9.31
N ASP A 157 1.12 -5.98 9.56
CA ASP A 157 0.05 -5.12 10.10
C ASP A 157 -0.89 -4.58 9.02
N LYS A 158 -0.53 -4.76 7.74
CA LYS A 158 -1.27 -4.24 6.60
C LYS A 158 -1.54 -5.37 5.63
N GLU A 159 -2.78 -5.50 5.19
CA GLU A 159 -3.13 -6.31 4.01
C GLU A 159 -2.63 -5.61 2.74
N VAL A 160 -1.30 -5.53 2.61
CA VAL A 160 -0.61 -4.83 1.53
C VAL A 160 -0.95 -5.50 0.21
N GLU A 161 -1.33 -4.69 -0.78
CA GLU A 161 -1.67 -5.17 -2.12
C GLU A 161 -0.61 -4.80 -3.15
N LEU A 162 0.17 -3.76 -2.87
CA LEU A 162 1.24 -3.28 -3.71
C LEU A 162 2.30 -2.64 -2.82
N PHE A 163 3.54 -3.08 -2.93
CA PHE A 163 4.64 -2.54 -2.15
C PHE A 163 5.41 -1.50 -2.95
N ILE A 164 5.36 -0.24 -2.51
CA ILE A 164 6.05 0.87 -3.18
C ILE A 164 7.19 1.36 -2.30
N LEU A 165 8.42 1.08 -2.74
CA LEU A 165 9.64 1.56 -2.13
C LEU A 165 10.06 2.87 -2.79
N ASP A 166 9.60 3.99 -2.23
CA ASP A 166 9.88 5.31 -2.77
C ASP A 166 11.23 5.86 -2.32
N ASP A 167 12.00 6.41 -3.27
CA ASP A 167 13.39 6.84 -3.15
C ASP A 167 14.26 5.86 -2.35
N PHE A 168 14.12 4.57 -2.68
CA PHE A 168 14.82 3.50 -1.98
C PHE A 168 16.33 3.63 -2.11
N ARG A 169 17.00 3.53 -0.97
CA ARG A 169 18.46 3.55 -0.86
C ARG A 169 18.87 2.33 -0.07
N TYR A 170 19.50 1.38 -0.74
CA TYR A 170 20.15 0.29 -0.03
C TYR A 170 21.36 0.85 0.69
N HIS A 171 21.44 0.62 2.00
CA HIS A 171 22.64 0.86 2.76
C HIS A 171 22.91 -0.35 3.64
N PRO A 172 24.03 -1.08 3.43
CA PRO A 172 24.31 -2.32 4.14
C PRO A 172 24.47 -2.16 5.66
N ARG A 173 24.59 -0.92 6.16
CA ARG A 173 24.66 -0.60 7.60
C ARG A 173 23.36 -0.04 8.17
N GLN A 174 22.33 0.15 7.36
CA GLN A 174 21.01 0.50 7.85
C GLN A 174 20.41 -0.74 8.48
N THR A 175 20.50 -0.79 9.80
CA THR A 175 20.17 -1.93 10.65
C THR A 175 18.73 -2.36 10.40
N GLY A 176 18.52 -3.47 9.68
CA GLY A 176 17.21 -4.10 9.52
C GLY A 176 16.84 -4.55 8.10
N PHE A 177 17.54 -4.10 7.05
CA PHE A 177 17.25 -4.50 5.66
C PHE A 177 18.51 -5.03 4.97
N ALA A 178 19.00 -6.19 5.40
CA ALA A 178 20.07 -6.88 4.67
C ALA A 178 19.52 -7.46 3.36
N LEU A 179 20.31 -7.43 2.29
CA LEU A 179 19.85 -7.92 0.99
C LEU A 179 19.48 -9.41 1.05
N CYS A 180 20.23 -10.21 1.79
CA CYS A 180 19.97 -11.63 2.01
C CYS A 180 18.58 -11.91 2.62
N ASP A 181 18.10 -11.05 3.53
CA ASP A 181 16.77 -11.17 4.14
C ASP A 181 15.65 -10.71 3.19
N ALA A 182 15.95 -9.74 2.32
CA ALA A 182 14.99 -9.18 1.37
C ALA A 182 14.90 -9.96 0.04
N LEU A 183 15.93 -10.74 -0.33
CA LEU A 183 15.93 -11.54 -1.56
C LEU A 183 14.76 -12.54 -1.64
N PRO A 184 14.46 -13.35 -0.60
CA PRO A 184 13.26 -14.19 -0.56
C PRO A 184 11.97 -13.44 -0.89
N PHE A 185 11.89 -12.17 -0.45
CA PHE A 185 10.80 -11.28 -0.76
C PHE A 185 10.79 -10.96 -2.26
N PHE A 186 11.82 -10.35 -2.81
CA PHE A 186 11.87 -9.99 -4.22
C PHE A 186 11.78 -11.19 -5.19
N GLU A 187 12.22 -12.37 -4.80
CA GLU A 187 12.14 -13.58 -5.63
C GLU A 187 10.75 -14.20 -5.69
N GLY A 188 9.85 -13.85 -4.76
CA GLY A 188 8.51 -14.43 -4.71
C GLY A 188 8.43 -15.78 -4.02
N LYS A 189 9.30 -16.08 -3.04
CA LYS A 189 9.14 -17.31 -2.23
C LYS A 189 7.77 -17.35 -1.57
N GLU A 190 7.05 -18.48 -1.64
CA GLU A 190 5.67 -18.60 -1.13
C GLU A 190 5.53 -18.15 0.32
N GLU A 191 6.53 -18.44 1.16
CA GLU A 191 6.58 -18.04 2.54
C GLU A 191 7.92 -17.37 2.87
N ILE A 192 7.86 -16.30 3.65
CA ILE A 192 9.04 -15.59 4.15
C ILE A 192 8.92 -15.44 5.66
N THR A 193 10.02 -15.69 6.36
CA THR A 193 10.14 -15.37 7.78
C THR A 193 10.46 -13.88 7.94
N ILE A 194 9.59 -13.15 8.61
CA ILE A 194 9.80 -11.75 9.00
C ILE A 194 10.25 -11.71 10.46
N ALA A 195 11.47 -11.22 10.67
CA ALA A 195 12.01 -11.03 12.01
C ALA A 195 11.18 -10.00 12.81
N LEU A 196 10.95 -10.28 14.09
CA LEU A 196 10.24 -9.39 15.01
C LEU A 196 11.01 -9.14 16.30
N PRO A 197 10.74 -8.02 17.01
CA PRO A 197 11.34 -7.76 18.31
C PRO A 197 11.04 -8.90 19.29
N LYS A 198 12.09 -9.54 19.81
CA LYS A 198 11.97 -10.63 20.79
C LYS A 198 11.44 -10.17 22.15
N SER A 199 11.47 -8.87 22.43
CA SER A 199 10.92 -8.26 23.64
C SER A 199 9.39 -8.27 23.68
N SER A 200 8.73 -8.17 22.52
CA SER A 200 7.26 -8.17 22.39
C SER A 200 6.71 -9.50 21.88
N THR A 201 7.55 -10.34 21.26
CA THR A 201 7.10 -11.50 20.47
C THR A 201 8.04 -12.69 20.69
N LYS A 202 7.48 -13.88 20.93
CA LYS A 202 8.28 -15.10 21.17
C LYS A 202 8.89 -15.68 19.89
N CYS A 203 8.23 -15.46 18.75
CA CYS A 203 8.59 -16.07 17.47
C CYS A 203 8.57 -15.01 16.36
N ASP A 204 9.34 -15.28 15.30
CA ASP A 204 9.24 -14.52 14.05
C ASP A 204 7.93 -14.87 13.33
N ALA A 205 7.48 -14.00 12.43
CA ALA A 205 6.22 -14.17 11.73
C ALA A 205 6.42 -14.73 10.33
N THR A 206 5.39 -15.40 9.80
CA THR A 206 5.37 -15.87 8.41
C THR A 206 4.54 -14.93 7.56
N TYR A 207 5.11 -14.44 6.47
CA TYR A 207 4.43 -13.65 5.46
C TYR A 207 4.16 -14.50 4.21
N LYS A 208 2.90 -14.56 3.78
CA LYS A 208 2.43 -15.39 2.64
C LYS A 208 1.79 -14.59 1.51
N ASN A 209 1.72 -13.26 1.64
CA ASN A 209 1.07 -12.42 0.64
C ASN A 209 2.02 -12.23 -0.57
N ASP A 210 1.42 -12.09 -1.75
CA ASP A 210 2.06 -11.99 -3.06
C ASP A 210 2.09 -10.55 -3.59
N ALA A 211 1.98 -9.54 -2.72
CA ALA A 211 2.04 -8.13 -3.10
C ALA A 211 3.28 -7.82 -3.97
N PRO A 212 3.10 -7.37 -5.22
CA PRO A 212 4.20 -7.05 -6.11
C PRO A 212 4.96 -5.81 -5.64
N VAL A 213 6.16 -5.62 -6.18
CA VAL A 213 7.11 -4.60 -5.74
C VAL A 213 7.40 -3.60 -6.84
N ILE A 214 7.19 -2.32 -6.52
CA ILE A 214 7.68 -1.19 -7.29
C ILE A 214 8.72 -0.45 -6.46
N ILE A 215 9.87 -0.14 -7.06
CA ILE A 215 10.96 0.57 -6.40
C ILE A 215 11.29 1.81 -7.23
N THR A 216 11.34 2.98 -6.62
CA THR A 216 11.94 4.18 -7.23
C THR A 216 13.30 4.42 -6.60
N VAL A 217 14.33 4.72 -7.39
CA VAL A 217 15.71 4.89 -6.89
C VAL A 217 16.39 6.12 -7.51
N PRO A 218 17.20 6.88 -6.73
CA PRO A 218 17.81 8.14 -7.18
C PRO A 218 18.92 7.97 -8.23
N GLY A 219 19.26 6.75 -8.64
CA GLY A 219 20.27 6.46 -9.65
C GLY A 219 20.39 4.96 -9.89
N ARG A 220 21.35 4.53 -10.72
CA ARG A 220 21.69 3.10 -10.81
C ARG A 220 22.22 2.65 -9.45
N PHE A 221 21.80 1.48 -8.99
CA PHE A 221 22.51 0.76 -7.93
C PHE A 221 23.96 0.58 -8.39
N ASN A 222 24.91 1.21 -7.71
CA ASN A 222 26.30 0.94 -8.00
C ASN A 222 26.71 -0.31 -7.23
N CYS A 223 27.49 -1.19 -7.87
CA CYS A 223 28.12 -2.35 -7.22
C CYS A 223 28.96 -1.97 -5.97
N LYS A 224 29.35 -0.69 -5.86
CA LYS A 224 30.02 -0.10 -4.68
C LYS A 224 29.10 0.14 -3.48
N ASP A 225 27.79 0.15 -3.69
CA ASP A 225 26.77 0.30 -2.65
C ASP A 225 26.48 -1.04 -1.96
N LEU A 226 26.97 -2.14 -2.55
CA LEU A 226 26.87 -3.50 -2.05
C LEU A 226 28.07 -3.80 -1.14
N SER A 227 27.83 -4.48 -0.02
CA SER A 227 28.94 -5.04 0.76
C SER A 227 29.67 -6.12 -0.05
N PRO A 228 30.92 -6.48 0.30
CA PRO A 228 31.59 -7.63 -0.31
C PRO A 228 30.73 -8.90 -0.30
N ASP A 229 30.02 -9.14 0.80
CA ASP A 229 29.12 -10.28 0.99
C ASP A 229 27.92 -10.23 0.01
N ASP A 230 27.36 -9.03 -0.21
CA ASP A 230 26.26 -8.83 -1.16
C ASP A 230 26.72 -9.06 -2.62
N ASN A 231 27.96 -8.71 -2.95
CA ASN A 231 28.53 -8.92 -4.28
C ASN A 231 28.82 -10.39 -4.59
N GLU A 232 29.24 -11.17 -3.60
CA GLU A 232 29.47 -12.60 -3.76
C GLU A 232 28.15 -13.36 -4.01
N MET A 233 27.06 -12.93 -3.36
CA MET A 233 25.73 -13.51 -3.53
C MET A 233 25.08 -13.23 -4.90
N LEU A 234 25.28 -12.04 -5.49
CA LEU A 234 24.69 -11.70 -6.80
C LEU A 234 25.37 -12.39 -7.99
N ASN A 235 26.56 -12.95 -7.78
CA ASN A 235 27.35 -13.62 -8.82
C ASN A 235 27.19 -15.16 -8.81
N GLN A 236 26.29 -15.70 -7.97
CA GLN A 236 25.90 -17.11 -7.90
C GLN A 236 24.58 -17.35 -8.63
#